data_AF-A0ABC9BAA4-F1
#
_entry.id   AF-A0ABC9BAA4-F1
#
_cell.length_a   1.000
_cell.length_b   1.000
_cell.length_c   1.000
_cell.angle_alpha   90.00
_cell.angle_beta   90.00
_cell.angle_gamma   90.00
#
_symmetry.space_group_name_H-M   'P 1'
#
loop_
_entity.id
_entity.type
_entity.pdbx_description
1 polymer ?
#
loop_
_entity_poly.entity_id
_entity_poly.type
_entity_poly.pdbx_seq_one_letter_code
_entity_poly.pdbx_strand_id
1 'polypeptide(L)'
;MASKSSMDVDGGASTARTGAGAGAQQPQRPSWRPRLVAYAAATSSSSSTSGGSLSTTYSSGSSHMQSSGDAGLAPPVALSTLLELEEGREKMRRHIMCLVQEFLAAAGDDEATTLVLERCFSDLGISWVLSITTDGNLSARASIFPRRLGDLARSWVVALTVIQLSIYAYLNGSCNQEEGAFSSVPPASEFAQFLQSTFLKMIPFADAVASARVNDPCIEHNLWEAMVPAEEKLQAVIGVRHALFEASLHIHMWYLCPSFQGSTGILDQTMSSLLSEKMAKLDEAIWDTLRTSIMSLTGNHNEADSMDPQILETSSDIHKATRSTVNCIKVICPDNGGLLHRIVSKAASVGKFVPQDNRINHPFISDPFDMLIMEITSCVQENLVRVSQSFPDQSLRFLFLLNNTHFLWQQLHHPSYGLDLFLPELTRKIDDHIQRYLQMSWIPVVSGLHDPTPLCFGRFSSLAKFEAEFQKTYTAQKLWKVADPELRKRLRKAIIGTVIPTYTKYLEDKKITAPRVTQQELEDMLQDLFEG
;
A
#
# COMPACT_ATOMS: atom_id res chain seq x y z
N MET A 1 26.18 -40.12 57.84
CA MET A 1 25.85 -41.17 58.83
C MET A 1 24.52 -41.77 58.40
N ALA A 2 24.58 -42.81 57.57
CA ALA A 2 24.44 -44.24 57.94
C ALA A 2 22.95 -44.65 57.96
N SER A 3 22.37 -45.28 56.93
CA SER A 3 22.61 -46.62 56.34
C SER A 3 21.83 -47.75 57.03
N LYS A 4 20.93 -48.41 56.26
CA LYS A 4 20.80 -49.88 56.00
C LYS A 4 19.54 -50.10 55.13
N SER A 5 19.59 -50.61 53.88
CA SER A 5 19.99 -51.96 53.39
C SER A 5 19.01 -53.04 53.87
N SER A 6 18.46 -53.98 53.09
CA SER A 6 18.66 -54.50 51.72
C SER A 6 17.57 -55.57 51.46
N MET A 7 17.18 -55.82 50.20
CA MET A 7 17.21 -57.18 49.59
C MET A 7 16.71 -57.16 48.13
N ASP A 8 17.65 -57.42 47.23
CA ASP A 8 17.48 -57.87 45.85
C ASP A 8 16.92 -59.30 45.77
N VAL A 9 16.18 -59.62 44.70
CA VAL A 9 16.40 -60.85 43.91
C VAL A 9 16.11 -60.57 42.43
N ASP A 10 17.08 -60.98 41.63
CA ASP A 10 17.28 -60.91 40.20
C ASP A 10 16.41 -61.90 39.40
N GLY A 11 16.24 -61.66 38.09
CA GLY A 11 15.47 -62.56 37.21
C GLY A 11 15.33 -62.03 35.77
N GLY A 12 16.43 -62.09 35.00
CA GLY A 12 16.46 -61.69 33.60
C GLY A 12 15.78 -62.66 32.61
N ALA A 13 15.31 -62.10 31.49
CA ALA A 13 15.67 -62.46 30.11
C ALA A 13 14.53 -62.24 29.09
N SER A 14 14.88 -61.52 28.01
CA SER A 14 14.48 -61.80 26.62
C SER A 14 13.02 -61.53 26.17
N THR A 15 12.80 -60.45 25.42
CA THR A 15 12.66 -60.46 23.95
C THR A 15 12.25 -59.07 23.44
N ALA A 16 12.51 -58.83 22.16
CA ALA A 16 12.60 -57.53 21.54
C ALA A 16 11.32 -57.09 20.80
N ARG A 17 11.27 -55.76 20.59
CA ARG A 17 10.93 -55.06 19.34
C ARG A 17 9.47 -54.71 19.01
N THR A 18 9.37 -53.49 18.48
CA THR A 18 8.31 -52.82 17.69
C THR A 18 7.25 -52.08 18.51
N GLY A 19 6.87 -50.83 18.23
CA GLY A 19 7.16 -49.94 17.10
C GLY A 19 6.65 -48.52 17.42
N ALA A 20 7.20 -47.55 16.69
CA ALA A 20 7.20 -46.12 16.97
C ALA A 20 5.82 -45.43 16.88
N GLY A 21 5.69 -44.37 17.68
CA GLY A 21 4.53 -43.48 17.73
C GLY A 21 4.34 -42.65 16.45
N ALA A 22 3.08 -42.56 16.02
CA ALA A 22 2.63 -41.67 14.97
C ALA A 22 2.46 -40.25 15.52
N GLY A 23 3.35 -39.34 15.11
CA GLY A 23 3.11 -37.90 15.19
C GLY A 23 2.17 -37.48 14.06
N ALA A 24 1.10 -36.76 14.41
CA ALA A 24 0.16 -36.18 13.45
C ALA A 24 0.88 -35.18 12.53
N GLN A 25 1.01 -35.52 11.25
CA GLN A 25 1.50 -34.61 10.21
C GLN A 25 0.41 -33.59 9.87
N GLN A 26 0.77 -32.31 9.78
CA GLN A 26 -0.05 -31.31 9.08
C GLN A 26 -0.30 -31.77 7.63
N PRO A 27 -1.50 -31.51 7.07
CA PRO A 27 -1.81 -31.92 5.70
C PRO A 27 -0.84 -31.25 4.71
N GLN A 28 -0.17 -32.10 3.94
CA GLN A 28 0.77 -31.70 2.88
C GLN A 28 0.06 -30.82 1.84
N ARG A 29 0.71 -29.70 1.49
CA ARG A 29 0.23 -28.78 0.46
C ARG A 29 0.18 -29.52 -0.89
N PRO A 30 -0.95 -29.51 -1.63
CA PRO A 30 -1.05 -30.21 -2.92
C PRO A 30 0.01 -29.70 -3.90
N SER A 31 0.65 -30.61 -4.63
CA SER A 31 1.74 -30.32 -5.58
C SER A 31 1.36 -29.33 -6.69
N TRP A 32 0.06 -29.12 -6.91
CA TRP A 32 -0.50 -28.27 -7.95
C TRP A 32 -0.77 -26.82 -7.51
N ARG A 33 -0.54 -26.46 -6.23
CA ARG A 33 -0.73 -25.08 -5.76
C ARG A 33 0.41 -24.18 -6.27
N PRO A 34 0.14 -23.15 -7.10
CA PRO A 34 1.19 -22.27 -7.61
C PRO A 34 1.94 -21.54 -6.50
N ARG A 35 3.20 -21.18 -6.76
CA ARG A 35 3.92 -20.17 -5.96
C ARG A 35 3.39 -18.78 -6.38
N LEU A 36 2.90 -18.04 -5.39
CA LEU A 36 2.03 -16.85 -5.48
C LEU A 36 2.50 -15.69 -6.36
N VAL A 37 3.77 -15.65 -6.79
CA VAL A 37 4.34 -14.52 -7.54
C VAL A 37 4.11 -14.61 -9.05
N ALA A 38 3.94 -15.82 -9.59
CA ALA A 38 3.85 -16.02 -11.05
C ALA A 38 2.45 -15.78 -11.65
N TYR A 39 1.39 -15.88 -10.84
CA TYR A 39 0.00 -15.88 -11.35
C TYR A 39 -0.52 -14.46 -11.64
N ALA A 40 -0.05 -13.44 -10.92
CA ALA A 40 -0.48 -12.05 -11.10
C ALA A 40 0.27 -11.30 -12.24
N ALA A 41 1.49 -11.74 -12.58
CA ALA A 41 2.30 -11.13 -13.65
C ALA A 41 1.83 -11.54 -15.06
N ALA A 42 1.18 -12.71 -15.19
CA ALA A 42 0.69 -13.21 -16.48
C ALA A 42 -0.63 -12.53 -16.91
N THR A 43 -1.45 -12.06 -15.97
CA THR A 43 -2.72 -11.37 -16.26
C THR A 43 -2.57 -9.88 -16.50
N SER A 44 -1.42 -9.29 -16.16
CA SER A 44 -1.11 -7.87 -16.37
C SER A 44 -0.41 -7.56 -17.71
N SER A 45 -0.06 -8.60 -18.50
CA SER A 45 0.72 -8.45 -19.74
C SER A 45 -0.09 -8.57 -21.04
N SER A 46 -1.43 -8.63 -20.98
CA SER A 46 -2.30 -8.72 -22.17
C SER A 46 -3.18 -7.49 -22.39
N SER A 47 -2.60 -6.29 -22.30
CA SER A 47 -3.19 -5.05 -22.85
C SER A 47 -2.24 -4.43 -23.87
N SER A 48 -2.19 -5.04 -25.06
CA SER A 48 -1.52 -4.44 -26.22
C SER A 48 -2.37 -3.27 -26.74
N THR A 49 -2.00 -2.04 -26.41
CA THR A 49 -2.49 -0.83 -27.09
C THR A 49 -1.68 -0.60 -28.36
N SER A 50 -2.27 -0.97 -29.49
CA SER A 50 -1.77 -0.60 -30.81
C SER A 50 -2.03 0.90 -31.07
N GLY A 51 -1.04 1.74 -30.78
CA GLY A 51 -1.03 3.14 -31.18
C GLY A 51 -0.41 3.30 -32.56
N GLY A 52 -1.24 3.53 -33.59
CA GLY A 52 -0.77 3.92 -34.91
C GLY A 52 -0.29 5.37 -34.92
N SER A 53 0.99 5.60 -35.18
CA SER A 53 1.50 6.94 -35.49
C SER A 53 1.54 7.15 -37.00
N LEU A 54 0.81 8.17 -37.46
CA LEU A 54 0.91 8.72 -38.80
C LEU A 54 2.20 9.54 -38.95
N SER A 55 2.94 9.23 -40.01
CA SER A 55 4.12 9.96 -40.48
C SER A 55 3.81 11.38 -40.95
N THR A 56 4.73 12.30 -40.69
CA THR A 56 5.12 13.35 -41.64
C THR A 56 6.64 13.43 -41.74
N THR A 57 7.11 13.21 -42.95
CA THR A 57 8.49 13.21 -43.44
C THR A 57 9.05 14.64 -43.52
N TYR A 58 10.33 14.85 -43.21
CA TYR A 58 11.28 15.56 -44.09
C TYR A 58 12.74 15.27 -43.70
N SER A 59 13.50 14.89 -44.74
CA SER A 59 14.92 14.56 -44.96
C SER A 59 15.97 15.44 -44.26
N SER A 60 17.27 15.14 -44.13
CA SER A 60 18.22 14.21 -44.79
C SER A 60 19.56 14.25 -44.02
N GLY A 61 20.36 13.18 -44.04
CA GLY A 61 21.78 13.25 -43.60
C GLY A 61 22.42 11.89 -43.31
N SER A 62 22.95 11.24 -44.35
CA SER A 62 23.64 9.94 -44.30
C SER A 62 24.99 10.01 -43.57
N SER A 63 25.28 9.02 -42.71
CA SER A 63 26.57 8.31 -42.75
C SER A 63 26.49 6.95 -42.04
N HIS A 64 26.94 5.91 -42.74
CA HIS A 64 27.18 4.56 -42.25
C HIS A 64 28.37 4.52 -41.30
N MET A 65 28.26 3.80 -40.17
CA MET A 65 29.19 2.74 -39.74
C MET A 65 28.74 2.13 -38.39
N GLN A 66 29.12 0.88 -38.19
CA GLN A 66 28.45 -0.14 -37.38
C GLN A 66 28.78 -0.10 -35.87
N SER A 67 27.79 -0.59 -35.11
CA SER A 67 27.91 -1.56 -34.00
C SER A 67 28.72 -1.19 -32.76
N SER A 68 27.99 -0.96 -31.66
CA SER A 68 28.12 -1.72 -30.41
C SER A 68 26.88 -1.43 -29.56
N GLY A 69 25.90 -2.32 -29.61
CA GLY A 69 24.74 -2.30 -28.72
C GLY A 69 25.07 -3.08 -27.46
N ASP A 70 24.95 -2.43 -26.30
CA ASP A 70 24.75 -3.10 -25.02
C ASP A 70 23.73 -2.30 -24.22
N ALA A 71 22.45 -2.54 -24.52
CA ALA A 71 21.34 -2.13 -23.68
C ALA A 71 20.87 -3.40 -22.95
N GLY A 72 21.09 -3.42 -21.64
CA GLY A 72 20.72 -4.52 -20.76
C GLY A 72 19.25 -4.88 -20.89
N LEU A 73 18.97 -5.97 -21.61
CA LEU A 73 17.71 -6.69 -21.58
C LEU A 73 17.66 -7.50 -20.29
N ALA A 74 16.56 -7.39 -19.55
CA ALA A 74 16.21 -8.34 -18.49
C ALA A 74 16.20 -9.78 -19.06
N PRO A 75 16.59 -10.80 -18.29
CA PRO A 75 16.72 -12.16 -18.82
C PRO A 75 15.35 -12.69 -19.26
N PRO A 76 15.26 -13.43 -20.37
CA PRO A 76 14.01 -14.06 -20.79
C PRO A 76 13.59 -15.08 -19.74
N VAL A 77 12.34 -14.98 -19.28
CA VAL A 77 11.72 -16.05 -18.47
C VAL A 77 11.84 -17.34 -19.27
N ALA A 78 12.54 -18.33 -18.73
CA ALA A 78 12.79 -19.59 -19.42
C ALA A 78 11.46 -20.24 -19.84
N LEU A 79 11.40 -20.70 -21.08
CA LEU A 79 10.22 -21.36 -21.69
C LEU A 79 9.71 -22.54 -20.83
N SER A 80 10.62 -23.19 -20.10
CA SER A 80 10.35 -24.22 -19.09
C SER A 80 9.46 -23.74 -17.95
N THR A 81 9.68 -22.51 -17.44
CA THR A 81 8.89 -21.92 -16.35
C THR A 81 7.46 -21.60 -16.80
N LEU A 82 7.29 -21.20 -18.06
CA LEU A 82 5.97 -20.98 -18.66
C LEU A 82 5.21 -22.28 -18.88
N LEU A 83 5.90 -23.35 -19.33
CA LEU A 83 5.32 -24.68 -19.51
C LEU A 83 4.94 -25.35 -18.18
N GLU A 84 5.75 -25.21 -17.13
CA GLU A 84 5.42 -25.70 -15.78
C GLU A 84 4.19 -25.00 -15.20
N LEU A 85 4.06 -23.69 -15.45
CA LEU A 85 2.87 -22.92 -15.09
C LEU A 85 1.65 -23.38 -15.88
N GLU A 86 1.79 -23.62 -17.18
CA GLU A 86 0.72 -24.07 -18.06
C GLU A 86 0.24 -25.48 -17.73
N GLU A 87 1.15 -26.41 -17.44
CA GLU A 87 0.82 -27.75 -16.98
C GLU A 87 0.09 -27.72 -15.62
N GLY A 88 0.52 -26.83 -14.72
CA GLY A 88 -0.16 -26.55 -13.46
C GLY A 88 -1.59 -26.01 -13.66
N ARG A 89 -1.77 -25.07 -14.60
CA ARG A 89 -3.09 -24.52 -14.98
C ARG A 89 -4.01 -25.60 -15.52
N GLU A 90 -3.50 -26.45 -16.40
CA GLU A 90 -4.29 -27.49 -17.05
C GLU A 90 -4.71 -28.60 -16.07
N LYS A 91 -3.86 -28.92 -15.10
CA LYS A 91 -4.21 -29.83 -14.00
C LYS A 91 -5.27 -29.24 -13.08
N MET A 92 -5.17 -27.96 -12.74
CA MET A 92 -6.19 -27.25 -11.95
C MET A 92 -7.53 -27.21 -12.67
N ARG A 93 -7.51 -26.90 -13.98
CA ARG A 93 -8.71 -26.89 -14.83
C ARG A 93 -9.40 -28.25 -14.81
N ARG A 94 -8.66 -29.35 -15.05
CA ARG A 94 -9.21 -30.71 -15.02
C ARG A 94 -9.79 -31.08 -13.66
N HIS A 95 -9.10 -30.73 -12.57
CA HIS A 95 -9.58 -30.99 -11.21
C HIS A 95 -10.91 -30.30 -10.92
N ILE A 96 -11.04 -29.01 -11.25
CA ILE A 96 -12.29 -28.26 -11.06
C ILE A 96 -13.39 -28.81 -11.96
N MET A 97 -13.07 -29.26 -13.17
CA MET A 97 -14.06 -29.91 -14.05
C MET A 97 -14.57 -31.24 -13.49
N CYS A 98 -13.71 -32.05 -12.87
CA CYS A 98 -14.15 -33.26 -12.17
C CYS A 98 -15.09 -32.92 -11.01
N LEU A 99 -14.79 -31.87 -10.23
CA LEU A 99 -15.65 -31.43 -9.12
C LEU A 99 -17.01 -30.91 -9.60
N VAL A 100 -17.06 -30.21 -10.75
CA VAL A 100 -18.32 -29.82 -11.39
C VAL A 100 -19.14 -31.06 -11.75
N GLN A 101 -18.53 -32.07 -12.36
CA GLN A 101 -19.23 -33.30 -12.73
C GLN A 101 -19.74 -34.07 -11.50
N GLU A 102 -18.93 -34.18 -10.44
CA GLU A 102 -19.35 -34.77 -9.16
C GLU A 102 -20.54 -34.02 -8.55
N PHE A 103 -20.52 -32.68 -8.59
CA PHE A 103 -21.62 -31.86 -8.08
C PHE A 103 -22.91 -32.10 -8.86
N LEU A 104 -22.83 -32.16 -10.18
CA LEU A 104 -23.99 -32.40 -11.04
C LEU A 104 -24.54 -33.82 -10.85
N ALA A 105 -23.67 -34.82 -10.63
CA ALA A 105 -24.10 -36.17 -10.29
C ALA A 105 -24.80 -36.26 -8.92
N ALA A 106 -24.53 -35.32 -8.01
CA ALA A 106 -25.17 -35.19 -6.71
C ALA A 106 -26.44 -34.31 -6.73
N ALA A 107 -26.86 -33.81 -7.90
CA ALA A 107 -28.00 -32.92 -8.01
C ALA A 107 -29.28 -33.58 -7.46
N GLY A 108 -29.91 -32.91 -6.49
CA GLY A 108 -31.11 -33.41 -5.77
C GLY A 108 -30.85 -33.87 -4.33
N ASP A 109 -29.59 -33.97 -3.91
CA ASP A 109 -29.17 -34.22 -2.52
C ASP A 109 -28.34 -33.02 -2.01
N ASP A 110 -28.96 -32.20 -1.16
CA ASP A 110 -28.36 -30.96 -0.64
C ASP A 110 -27.13 -31.22 0.25
N GLU A 111 -27.09 -32.37 0.94
CA GLU A 111 -25.97 -32.78 1.80
C GLU A 111 -24.78 -33.21 0.95
N ALA A 112 -25.01 -34.08 -0.05
CA ALA A 112 -23.97 -34.51 -0.99
C ALA A 112 -23.43 -33.33 -1.82
N THR A 113 -24.32 -32.45 -2.29
CA THR A 113 -23.98 -31.22 -3.01
C THR A 113 -23.11 -30.29 -2.16
N THR A 114 -23.42 -30.19 -0.86
CA THR A 114 -22.64 -29.39 0.08
C THR A 114 -21.25 -29.98 0.30
N LEU A 115 -21.13 -31.30 0.51
CA LEU A 115 -19.85 -32.00 0.68
C LEU A 115 -18.91 -31.82 -0.51
N VAL A 116 -19.42 -31.87 -1.75
CA VAL A 116 -18.62 -31.61 -2.96
C VAL A 116 -18.06 -30.18 -2.95
N LEU A 117 -18.89 -29.19 -2.57
CA LEU A 117 -18.43 -27.81 -2.43
C LEU A 117 -17.42 -27.63 -1.28
N GLU A 118 -17.57 -28.34 -0.16
CA GLU A 118 -16.59 -28.29 0.94
C GLU A 118 -15.22 -28.83 0.51
N ARG A 119 -15.22 -29.93 -0.23
CA ARG A 119 -14.00 -30.51 -0.81
C ARG A 119 -13.37 -29.54 -1.81
N CYS A 120 -14.16 -28.99 -2.72
CA CYS A 120 -13.72 -27.96 -3.68
C CYS A 120 -13.05 -26.77 -2.98
N PHE A 121 -13.70 -26.23 -1.95
CA PHE A 121 -13.16 -25.10 -1.19
C PHE A 121 -11.93 -25.47 -0.36
N SER A 122 -11.85 -26.69 0.16
CA SER A 122 -10.65 -27.20 0.82
C SER A 122 -9.46 -27.28 -0.13
N ASP A 123 -9.68 -27.78 -1.35
CA ASP A 123 -8.65 -27.86 -2.38
C ASP A 123 -8.13 -26.47 -2.80
N LEU A 124 -9.03 -25.49 -2.88
CA LEU A 124 -8.70 -24.07 -3.11
C LEU A 124 -8.11 -23.37 -1.87
N GLY A 125 -8.27 -23.95 -0.67
CA GLY A 125 -7.76 -23.39 0.60
C GLY A 125 -8.63 -22.30 1.19
N ILE A 126 -9.90 -22.31 0.82
CA ILE A 126 -10.94 -21.39 1.28
C ILE A 126 -12.06 -22.13 2.03
N SER A 127 -11.78 -23.29 2.63
CA SER A 127 -12.75 -24.02 3.47
C SER A 127 -13.30 -23.17 4.62
N TRP A 128 -12.53 -22.18 5.08
CA TRP A 128 -12.96 -21.17 6.05
C TRP A 128 -14.15 -20.32 5.59
N VAL A 129 -14.44 -20.23 4.29
CA VAL A 129 -15.59 -19.48 3.76
C VAL A 129 -16.90 -20.10 4.22
N LEU A 130 -16.96 -21.42 4.36
CA LEU A 130 -18.18 -22.11 4.80
C LEU A 130 -18.50 -21.83 6.26
N SER A 131 -17.49 -21.62 7.09
CA SER A 131 -17.71 -21.20 8.48
C SER A 131 -18.27 -19.77 8.57
N ILE A 132 -18.25 -18.98 7.49
CA ILE A 132 -18.94 -17.67 7.43
C ILE A 132 -20.44 -17.87 7.29
N THR A 133 -20.84 -18.93 6.60
CA THR A 133 -22.24 -19.22 6.28
C THR A 133 -22.96 -20.03 7.36
N THR A 134 -22.25 -20.84 8.15
CA THR A 134 -22.87 -21.84 9.04
C THR A 134 -23.09 -21.39 10.48
N ASP A 135 -22.34 -20.40 10.99
CA ASP A 135 -22.31 -20.13 12.42
C ASP A 135 -22.67 -18.66 12.75
N GLY A 136 -23.84 -18.47 13.37
CA GLY A 136 -24.33 -17.17 13.84
C GLY A 136 -23.56 -16.60 15.04
N ASN A 137 -22.43 -17.20 15.43
CA ASN A 137 -21.67 -16.81 16.61
C ASN A 137 -20.54 -15.82 16.26
N LEU A 138 -20.94 -14.54 16.18
CA LEU A 138 -20.09 -13.39 15.84
C LEU A 138 -18.93 -13.13 16.84
N SER A 139 -18.95 -13.73 18.03
CA SER A 139 -18.07 -13.39 19.16
C SER A 139 -16.65 -13.99 19.10
N ALA A 140 -16.50 -15.28 18.78
CA ALA A 140 -15.16 -15.90 18.61
C ALA A 140 -14.48 -15.45 17.30
N ARG A 141 -15.27 -14.98 16.33
CA ARG A 141 -14.83 -14.45 15.04
C ARG A 141 -14.25 -13.04 15.14
N ALA A 142 -14.69 -12.25 16.12
CA ALA A 142 -14.29 -10.86 16.33
C ALA A 142 -12.80 -10.68 16.71
N SER A 143 -12.10 -11.73 17.18
CA SER A 143 -10.69 -11.65 17.57
C SER A 143 -9.69 -12.16 16.51
N ILE A 144 -10.09 -13.09 15.63
CA ILE A 144 -9.22 -13.69 14.60
C ILE A 144 -9.34 -12.96 13.26
N PHE A 145 -10.56 -12.54 12.91
CA PHE A 145 -10.87 -11.90 11.63
C PHE A 145 -10.06 -10.60 11.40
N PRO A 146 -9.86 -9.73 12.41
CA PRO A 146 -9.15 -8.47 12.20
C PRO A 146 -7.66 -8.64 11.87
N ARG A 147 -6.99 -9.62 12.49
CA ARG A 147 -5.55 -9.87 12.32
C ARG A 147 -5.18 -10.62 11.03
N ARG A 148 -6.16 -11.17 10.32
CA ARG A 148 -5.95 -12.01 9.13
C ARG A 148 -6.75 -11.55 7.91
N LEU A 149 -7.41 -10.39 7.97
CA LEU A 149 -8.32 -9.92 6.91
C LEU A 149 -7.62 -9.89 5.54
N GLY A 150 -6.40 -9.35 5.48
CA GLY A 150 -5.63 -9.27 4.23
C GLY A 150 -5.33 -10.65 3.62
N ASP A 151 -4.92 -11.61 4.45
CA ASP A 151 -4.63 -12.99 4.00
C ASP A 151 -5.90 -13.71 3.52
N LEU A 152 -7.00 -13.56 4.28
CA LEU A 152 -8.30 -14.14 3.94
C LEU A 152 -8.80 -13.54 2.62
N ALA A 153 -8.78 -12.22 2.47
CA ALA A 153 -9.18 -11.54 1.24
C ALA A 153 -8.34 -11.97 0.04
N ARG A 154 -7.01 -12.05 0.20
CA ARG A 154 -6.12 -12.52 -0.86
C ARG A 154 -6.44 -13.96 -1.27
N SER A 155 -6.61 -14.86 -0.30
CA SER A 155 -6.94 -16.27 -0.58
C SER A 155 -8.30 -16.41 -1.28
N TRP A 156 -9.28 -15.60 -0.88
CA TRP A 156 -10.62 -15.57 -1.46
C TRP A 156 -10.60 -15.05 -2.90
N VAL A 157 -9.89 -13.95 -3.16
CA VAL A 157 -9.73 -13.38 -4.51
C VAL A 157 -9.10 -14.41 -5.44
N VAL A 158 -8.01 -15.04 -5.02
CA VAL A 158 -7.33 -16.07 -5.82
C VAL A 158 -8.27 -17.25 -6.11
N ALA A 159 -9.00 -17.74 -5.11
CA ALA A 159 -9.93 -18.84 -5.32
C ALA A 159 -11.03 -18.47 -6.32
N LEU A 160 -11.60 -17.26 -6.21
CA LEU A 160 -12.62 -16.78 -7.13
C LEU A 160 -12.07 -16.65 -8.56
N THR A 161 -10.88 -16.10 -8.74
CA THR A 161 -10.22 -16.02 -10.06
C THR A 161 -9.96 -17.41 -10.65
N VAL A 162 -9.51 -18.37 -9.85
CA VAL A 162 -9.28 -19.75 -10.30
C VAL A 162 -10.59 -20.42 -10.75
N ILE A 163 -11.67 -20.22 -9.99
CA ILE A 163 -13.01 -20.70 -10.36
C ILE A 163 -13.42 -20.08 -11.70
N GLN A 164 -13.33 -18.76 -11.85
CA GLN A 164 -13.67 -18.04 -13.08
C GLN A 164 -12.89 -18.51 -14.31
N LEU A 165 -11.56 -18.62 -14.19
CA LEU A 165 -10.70 -19.06 -15.29
C LEU A 165 -11.00 -20.51 -15.71
N SER A 166 -11.30 -21.38 -14.74
CA SER A 166 -11.65 -22.77 -15.01
C SER A 166 -12.98 -22.87 -15.77
N ILE A 167 -13.95 -22.02 -15.42
CA ILE A 167 -15.24 -21.92 -16.10
C ILE A 167 -15.06 -21.34 -17.51
N TYR A 168 -14.26 -20.28 -17.67
CA TYR A 168 -13.98 -19.71 -18.97
C TYR A 168 -13.35 -20.75 -19.92
N ALA A 169 -12.35 -21.50 -19.45
CA ALA A 169 -11.70 -22.54 -20.23
C ALA A 169 -12.68 -23.67 -20.62
N TYR A 170 -13.63 -24.00 -19.74
CA TYR A 170 -14.68 -24.97 -20.03
C TYR A 170 -15.62 -24.51 -21.14
N LEU A 171 -16.08 -23.25 -21.08
CA LEU A 171 -16.98 -22.68 -22.08
C LEU A 171 -16.29 -22.51 -23.44
N ASN A 172 -15.03 -22.06 -23.45
CA ASN A 172 -14.25 -21.93 -24.68
C ASN A 172 -14.02 -23.29 -25.35
N GLY A 173 -13.70 -24.34 -24.58
CA GLY A 173 -13.57 -25.70 -25.09
C GLY A 173 -14.90 -26.28 -25.62
N SER A 174 -16.03 -25.91 -25.00
CA SER A 174 -17.36 -26.32 -25.45
C SER A 174 -17.81 -25.63 -26.75
N CYS A 175 -17.39 -24.37 -26.98
CA CYS A 175 -17.70 -23.61 -28.20
C CYS A 175 -16.85 -24.01 -29.41
N ASN A 176 -15.62 -24.49 -29.21
CA ASN A 176 -14.66 -24.74 -30.29
C ASN A 176 -14.67 -26.18 -30.83
N GLN A 177 -15.55 -27.07 -30.33
CA GLN A 177 -15.63 -28.49 -30.73
C GLN A 177 -14.25 -29.15 -30.89
N GLU A 178 -13.36 -29.03 -29.90
CA GLU A 178 -12.15 -29.86 -29.89
C GLU A 178 -12.58 -31.32 -29.69
N GLU A 179 -12.58 -32.09 -30.80
CA GLU A 179 -12.88 -33.51 -30.82
C GLU A 179 -11.98 -34.26 -29.82
N GLY A 180 -12.56 -34.66 -28.69
CA GLY A 180 -11.96 -35.66 -27.79
C GLY A 180 -11.94 -35.35 -26.30
N ALA A 181 -12.27 -34.14 -25.81
CA ALA A 181 -12.03 -33.80 -24.40
C ALA A 181 -13.23 -33.91 -23.44
N PHE A 182 -14.48 -33.93 -23.92
CA PHE A 182 -15.66 -33.97 -23.04
C PHE A 182 -16.78 -34.84 -23.62
N SER A 183 -16.91 -36.09 -23.16
CA SER A 183 -17.96 -37.02 -23.62
C SER A 183 -19.36 -36.76 -23.06
N SER A 184 -19.56 -35.72 -22.26
CA SER A 184 -20.88 -35.27 -21.80
C SER A 184 -20.81 -33.84 -21.29
N VAL A 185 -21.04 -32.86 -22.17
CA VAL A 185 -21.31 -31.47 -21.77
C VAL A 185 -22.61 -31.49 -20.94
N PRO A 186 -22.62 -31.07 -19.66
CA PRO A 186 -23.85 -31.04 -18.89
C PRO A 186 -24.82 -29.99 -19.44
N PRO A 187 -26.13 -30.15 -19.22
CA PRO A 187 -27.11 -29.13 -19.56
C PRO A 187 -26.75 -27.77 -18.96
N ALA A 188 -26.94 -26.71 -19.76
CA ALA A 188 -26.65 -25.33 -19.36
C ALA A 188 -27.29 -24.90 -18.02
N SER A 189 -28.48 -25.42 -17.73
CA SER A 189 -29.23 -25.15 -16.50
C SER A 189 -28.57 -25.75 -15.25
N GLU A 190 -28.03 -26.97 -15.37
CA GLU A 190 -27.36 -27.69 -14.29
C GLU A 190 -26.03 -27.02 -13.93
N PHE A 191 -25.24 -26.67 -14.94
CA PHE A 191 -24.00 -25.92 -14.75
C PHE A 191 -24.25 -24.55 -14.11
N ALA A 192 -25.32 -23.86 -14.50
CA ALA A 192 -25.71 -22.59 -13.87
C ALA A 192 -26.06 -22.74 -12.37
N GLN A 193 -26.67 -23.85 -11.96
CA GLN A 193 -26.96 -24.14 -10.54
C GLN A 193 -25.69 -24.38 -9.71
N PHE A 194 -24.69 -25.07 -10.26
CA PHE A 194 -23.38 -25.21 -9.63
C PHE A 194 -22.73 -23.86 -9.38
N LEU A 195 -22.70 -23.01 -10.40
CA LEU A 195 -22.15 -21.67 -10.31
C LEU A 195 -22.89 -20.85 -9.26
N GLN A 196 -24.22 -20.82 -9.34
CA GLN A 196 -25.04 -20.12 -8.36
C GLN A 196 -24.72 -20.57 -6.93
N SER A 197 -24.67 -21.87 -6.69
CA SER A 197 -24.40 -22.43 -5.36
C SER A 197 -23.00 -22.07 -4.87
N THR A 198 -22.01 -22.10 -5.75
CA THR A 198 -20.62 -21.72 -5.45
C THR A 198 -20.53 -20.25 -5.07
N PHE A 199 -21.10 -19.35 -5.90
CA PHE A 199 -21.10 -17.92 -5.65
C PHE A 199 -21.87 -17.54 -4.39
N LEU A 200 -23.05 -18.14 -4.14
CA LEU A 200 -23.84 -17.89 -2.94
C LEU A 200 -23.11 -18.23 -1.64
N LYS A 201 -22.26 -19.28 -1.64
CA LYS A 201 -21.44 -19.60 -0.47
C LYS A 201 -20.25 -18.66 -0.30
N MET A 202 -19.73 -18.07 -1.39
CA MET A 202 -18.59 -17.14 -1.35
C MET A 202 -18.98 -15.70 -1.00
N ILE A 203 -20.18 -15.25 -1.39
CA ILE A 203 -20.67 -13.87 -1.25
C ILE A 203 -20.70 -13.34 0.19
N PRO A 204 -21.08 -14.12 1.23
CA PRO A 204 -21.15 -13.62 2.61
C PRO A 204 -19.83 -13.04 3.14
N PHE A 205 -18.69 -13.47 2.59
CA PHE A 205 -17.41 -12.85 2.91
C PHE A 205 -17.32 -11.39 2.46
N ALA A 206 -17.95 -11.00 1.35
CA ALA A 206 -18.00 -9.61 0.91
C ALA A 206 -18.70 -8.70 1.94
N ASP A 207 -19.82 -9.16 2.52
CA ASP A 207 -20.50 -8.42 3.60
C ASP A 207 -19.64 -8.35 4.86
N ALA A 208 -18.93 -9.43 5.20
CA ALA A 208 -18.03 -9.47 6.35
C ALA A 208 -16.85 -8.49 6.19
N VAL A 209 -16.26 -8.40 5.00
CA VAL A 209 -15.17 -7.47 4.66
C VAL A 209 -15.67 -6.02 4.68
N ALA A 210 -16.86 -5.75 4.12
CA ALA A 210 -17.49 -4.43 4.16
C ALA A 210 -17.73 -3.96 5.61
N SER A 211 -18.23 -4.87 6.45
CA SER A 211 -18.59 -4.61 7.86
C SER A 211 -17.40 -4.62 8.83
N ALA A 212 -16.19 -4.93 8.37
CA ALA A 212 -15.00 -4.96 9.21
C ALA A 212 -14.75 -3.57 9.83
N ARG A 213 -14.53 -3.52 11.14
CA ARG A 213 -14.29 -2.25 11.84
C ARG A 213 -12.84 -1.80 11.65
N VAL A 214 -12.67 -0.55 11.24
CA VAL A 214 -11.37 0.12 11.15
C VAL A 214 -11.01 0.63 12.54
N ASN A 215 -9.72 0.63 12.89
CA ASN A 215 -9.17 1.33 14.04
C ASN A 215 -9.74 2.76 14.11
N ASP A 216 -10.70 2.98 15.00
CA ASP A 216 -11.20 4.31 15.34
C ASP A 216 -10.45 4.75 16.60
N PRO A 217 -9.60 5.79 16.51
CA PRO A 217 -8.87 6.29 17.68
C PRO A 217 -9.79 6.85 18.78
N CYS A 218 -11.10 6.97 18.54
CA CYS A 218 -12.10 7.39 19.52
C CYS A 218 -12.62 6.25 20.43
N ILE A 219 -12.28 4.99 20.15
CA ILE A 219 -12.77 3.82 20.92
C ILE A 219 -11.72 3.39 21.96
N GLU A 220 -12.14 3.17 23.20
CA GLU A 220 -11.28 2.80 24.34
C GLU A 220 -10.26 1.69 24.00
N HIS A 221 -9.05 1.81 24.56
CA HIS A 221 -7.89 0.93 24.37
C HIS A 221 -8.17 -0.57 24.54
N ASN A 222 -9.24 -0.94 25.25
CA ASN A 222 -9.60 -2.32 25.57
C ASN A 222 -10.26 -3.07 24.39
N LEU A 223 -10.57 -2.40 23.28
CA LEU A 223 -11.17 -2.98 22.06
C LEU A 223 -10.23 -3.04 20.85
N TRP A 224 -8.99 -2.57 20.97
CA TRP A 224 -8.00 -2.49 19.88
C TRP A 224 -7.67 -3.86 19.27
N GLU A 225 -7.78 -4.95 20.04
CA GLU A 225 -7.52 -6.31 19.54
C GLU A 225 -8.53 -6.81 18.50
N ALA A 226 -9.69 -6.15 18.38
CA ALA A 226 -10.78 -6.49 17.47
C ALA A 226 -10.86 -5.59 16.22
N MET A 227 -9.87 -4.73 15.98
CA MET A 227 -9.92 -3.68 14.95
C MET A 227 -8.84 -3.86 13.87
N VAL A 228 -9.14 -3.44 12.64
CA VAL A 228 -8.26 -3.60 11.47
C VAL A 228 -7.59 -2.27 11.11
N PRO A 229 -6.29 -2.25 10.78
CA PRO A 229 -5.65 -1.08 10.19
C PRO A 229 -6.41 -0.61 8.95
N ALA A 230 -6.63 0.70 8.82
CA ALA A 230 -7.42 1.25 7.72
C ALA A 230 -6.85 0.88 6.34
N GLU A 231 -5.53 0.86 6.22
CA GLU A 231 -4.82 0.44 5.01
C GLU A 231 -5.13 -1.02 4.63
N GLU A 232 -5.05 -1.94 5.61
CA GLU A 232 -5.33 -3.36 5.38
C GLU A 232 -6.79 -3.61 5.00
N LYS A 233 -7.73 -2.91 5.66
CA LYS A 233 -9.15 -2.97 5.28
C LYS A 233 -9.34 -2.43 3.87
N LEU A 234 -8.76 -1.28 3.54
CA LEU A 234 -8.90 -0.66 2.23
C LEU A 234 -8.40 -1.59 1.11
N GLN A 235 -7.21 -2.19 1.28
CA GLN A 235 -6.67 -3.18 0.36
C GLN A 235 -7.60 -4.41 0.21
N ALA A 236 -8.09 -4.96 1.33
CA ALA A 236 -8.97 -6.12 1.31
C ALA A 236 -10.31 -5.84 0.60
N VAL A 237 -10.96 -4.72 0.93
CA VAL A 237 -12.26 -4.33 0.34
C VAL A 237 -12.10 -4.06 -1.16
N ILE A 238 -11.06 -3.35 -1.58
CA ILE A 238 -10.77 -3.09 -3.01
C ILE A 238 -10.52 -4.41 -3.74
N GLY A 239 -9.69 -5.31 -3.20
CA GLY A 239 -9.39 -6.59 -3.83
C GLY A 239 -10.63 -7.46 -4.04
N VAL A 240 -11.48 -7.58 -3.01
CA VAL A 240 -12.76 -8.30 -3.12
C VAL A 240 -13.69 -7.63 -4.12
N ARG A 241 -13.76 -6.29 -4.12
CA ARG A 241 -14.59 -5.51 -5.05
C ARG A 241 -14.18 -5.68 -6.51
N HIS A 242 -12.88 -5.71 -6.81
CA HIS A 242 -12.35 -5.99 -8.14
C HIS A 242 -12.67 -7.42 -8.56
N ALA A 243 -12.44 -8.41 -7.69
CA ALA A 243 -12.71 -9.81 -8.04
C ALA A 243 -14.21 -10.08 -8.31
N LEU A 244 -15.11 -9.39 -7.60
CA LEU A 244 -16.55 -9.42 -7.88
C LEU A 244 -16.93 -8.70 -9.18
N PHE A 245 -16.24 -7.61 -9.53
CA PHE A 245 -16.43 -6.95 -10.81
C PHE A 245 -16.06 -7.88 -11.97
N GLU A 246 -14.88 -8.51 -11.91
CA GLU A 246 -14.45 -9.50 -12.90
C GLU A 246 -15.42 -10.69 -12.96
N ALA A 247 -15.96 -11.12 -11.80
CA ALA A 247 -17.00 -12.15 -11.77
C ALA A 247 -18.23 -11.74 -12.56
N SER A 248 -18.70 -10.51 -12.39
CA SER A 248 -19.90 -10.01 -13.05
C SER A 248 -19.72 -9.93 -14.56
N LEU A 249 -18.53 -9.56 -15.05
CA LEU A 249 -18.21 -9.56 -16.49
C LEU A 249 -18.24 -10.97 -17.06
N HIS A 250 -17.60 -11.92 -16.39
CA HIS A 250 -17.62 -13.32 -16.81
C HIS A 250 -19.02 -13.91 -16.80
N ILE A 251 -19.81 -13.67 -15.75
CA ILE A 251 -21.20 -14.11 -15.65
C ILE A 251 -22.03 -13.57 -16.82
N HIS A 252 -21.90 -12.28 -17.14
CA HIS A 252 -22.57 -11.70 -18.29
C HIS A 252 -22.13 -12.37 -19.61
N MET A 253 -20.83 -12.61 -19.76
CA MET A 253 -20.29 -13.29 -20.95
C MET A 253 -20.81 -14.73 -21.09
N TRP A 254 -21.05 -15.44 -19.98
CA TRP A 254 -21.60 -16.80 -19.97
C TRP A 254 -23.04 -16.83 -20.49
N TYR A 255 -23.87 -15.87 -20.08
CA TYR A 255 -25.27 -15.81 -20.52
C TYR A 255 -25.46 -15.36 -21.97
N LEU A 256 -24.43 -14.75 -22.58
CA LEU A 256 -24.39 -14.46 -24.01
C LEU A 256 -24.02 -15.69 -24.87
N CYS A 257 -23.60 -16.80 -24.26
CA CYS A 257 -23.19 -18.00 -24.98
C CYS A 257 -24.42 -18.75 -25.56
N PRO A 258 -24.45 -19.08 -26.87
CA PRO A 258 -25.61 -19.70 -27.52
C PRO A 258 -26.05 -21.04 -26.89
N SER A 259 -25.10 -21.78 -26.32
CA SER A 259 -25.34 -23.04 -25.60
C SER A 259 -26.12 -22.87 -24.29
N PHE A 260 -26.26 -21.64 -23.77
CA PHE A 260 -26.97 -21.31 -22.53
C PHE A 260 -28.27 -20.51 -22.78
N GLN A 261 -28.64 -20.30 -24.04
CA GLN A 261 -29.75 -19.44 -24.44
C GLN A 261 -31.08 -20.22 -24.38
N GLY A 262 -31.89 -20.01 -23.32
CA GLY A 262 -33.28 -20.53 -23.29
C GLY A 262 -33.90 -20.84 -21.92
N SER A 263 -33.16 -20.85 -20.80
CA SER A 263 -33.69 -21.31 -19.50
C SER A 263 -33.28 -20.46 -18.28
N THR A 264 -32.62 -19.32 -18.48
CA THR A 264 -31.74 -18.74 -17.43
C THR A 264 -31.93 -17.25 -17.14
N GLY A 265 -32.82 -16.54 -17.86
CA GLY A 265 -32.94 -15.07 -17.75
C GLY A 265 -33.29 -14.56 -16.35
N ILE A 266 -34.13 -15.27 -15.58
CA ILE A 266 -34.48 -14.89 -14.20
C ILE A 266 -33.30 -15.10 -13.25
N LEU A 267 -32.52 -16.18 -13.46
CA LEU A 267 -31.37 -16.52 -12.64
C LEU A 267 -30.19 -15.58 -12.88
N ASP A 268 -29.97 -15.20 -14.14
CA ASP A 268 -29.02 -14.16 -14.54
C ASP A 268 -29.34 -12.83 -13.85
N GLN A 269 -30.58 -12.37 -13.93
CA GLN A 269 -30.99 -11.10 -13.33
C GLN A 269 -30.88 -11.12 -11.80
N THR A 270 -31.14 -12.27 -11.17
CA THR A 270 -31.00 -12.44 -9.71
C THR A 270 -29.53 -12.41 -9.27
N MET A 271 -28.63 -13.10 -9.98
CA MET A 271 -27.20 -13.08 -9.65
C MET A 271 -26.56 -11.72 -9.94
N SER A 272 -26.89 -11.12 -11.08
CA SER A 272 -26.41 -9.80 -11.47
C SER A 272 -26.87 -8.71 -10.48
N SER A 273 -28.12 -8.76 -10.01
CA SER A 273 -28.61 -7.84 -8.97
C SER A 273 -27.92 -8.06 -7.63
N LEU A 274 -27.71 -9.32 -7.22
CA LEU A 274 -26.99 -9.64 -5.99
C LEU A 274 -25.54 -9.13 -6.03
N LEU A 275 -24.80 -9.40 -7.11
CA LEU A 275 -23.43 -8.91 -7.26
C LEU A 275 -23.37 -7.39 -7.29
N SER A 276 -24.31 -6.74 -7.97
CA SER A 276 -24.42 -5.28 -7.96
C SER A 276 -24.68 -4.71 -6.56
N GLU A 277 -25.55 -5.34 -5.76
CA GLU A 277 -25.81 -4.97 -4.38
C GLU A 277 -24.52 -5.08 -3.53
N LYS A 278 -23.79 -6.19 -3.67
CA LYS A 278 -22.53 -6.40 -2.92
C LYS A 278 -21.45 -5.41 -3.35
N MET A 279 -21.32 -5.15 -4.64
CA MET A 279 -20.41 -4.14 -5.17
C MET A 279 -20.73 -2.74 -4.62
N ALA A 280 -22.01 -2.37 -4.53
CA ALA A 280 -22.42 -1.09 -3.94
C ALA A 280 -22.10 -0.99 -2.44
N LYS A 281 -22.31 -2.07 -1.67
CA LYS A 281 -21.92 -2.13 -0.25
C LYS A 281 -20.42 -1.99 -0.06
N LEU A 282 -19.62 -2.63 -0.92
CA LEU A 282 -18.16 -2.50 -0.90
C LEU A 282 -17.71 -1.10 -1.31
N ASP A 283 -18.35 -0.48 -2.32
CA ASP A 283 -18.08 0.91 -2.73
C ASP A 283 -18.30 1.89 -1.56
N GLU A 284 -19.39 1.74 -0.81
CA GLU A 284 -19.68 2.51 0.41
C GLU A 284 -18.64 2.22 1.52
N ALA A 285 -18.28 0.94 1.73
CA ALA A 285 -17.26 0.58 2.72
C ALA A 285 -15.86 1.15 2.38
N ILE A 286 -15.49 1.26 1.10
CA ILE A 286 -14.28 1.93 0.63
C ILE A 286 -14.34 3.41 1.00
N TRP A 287 -15.44 4.07 0.64
CA TRP A 287 -15.66 5.49 0.95
C TRP A 287 -15.59 5.78 2.46
N ASP A 288 -16.30 5.01 3.27
CA ASP A 288 -16.33 5.18 4.73
C ASP A 288 -14.95 4.97 5.34
N THR A 289 -14.24 3.92 4.92
CA THR A 289 -12.87 3.63 5.40
C THR A 289 -11.91 4.76 5.04
N LEU A 290 -12.03 5.31 3.83
CA LEU A 290 -11.24 6.44 3.37
C LEU A 290 -11.54 7.69 4.21
N ARG A 291 -12.82 7.98 4.46
CA ARG A 291 -13.22 9.13 5.27
C ARG A 291 -12.78 8.99 6.72
N THR A 292 -12.93 7.82 7.34
CA THR A 292 -12.43 7.55 8.69
C THR A 292 -10.92 7.75 8.77
N SER A 293 -10.17 7.29 7.76
CA SER A 293 -8.73 7.52 7.68
C SER A 293 -8.40 9.01 7.65
N ILE A 294 -9.12 9.81 6.84
CA ILE A 294 -8.94 11.26 6.76
C ILE A 294 -9.27 11.94 8.10
N MET A 295 -10.40 11.58 8.72
CA MET A 295 -10.79 12.14 10.02
C MET A 295 -9.81 11.79 11.13
N SER A 296 -9.21 10.59 11.09
CA SER A 296 -8.16 10.22 12.05
C SER A 296 -6.90 11.09 11.93
N LEU A 297 -6.62 11.62 10.72
CA LEU A 297 -5.49 12.53 10.49
C LEU A 297 -5.77 13.93 11.05
N THR A 298 -7.03 14.37 11.06
CA THR A 298 -7.43 15.70 11.57
C THR A 298 -7.82 15.69 13.04
N GLY A 299 -8.17 14.53 13.60
CA GLY A 299 -8.62 14.34 14.98
C GLY A 299 -7.80 15.14 15.99
N ASN A 300 -8.52 15.85 16.87
CA ASN A 300 -7.98 16.71 17.94
C ASN A 300 -7.35 15.89 19.08
N HIS A 301 -6.53 14.90 18.76
CA HIS A 301 -5.72 14.27 19.77
C HIS A 301 -4.59 15.23 20.12
N ASN A 302 -4.44 15.52 21.40
CA ASN A 302 -3.23 16.11 21.95
C ASN A 302 -2.09 15.09 21.85
N GLU A 303 -1.71 14.67 20.64
CA GLU A 303 -0.49 13.87 20.44
C GLU A 303 0.73 14.62 20.98
N ALA A 304 0.65 15.96 20.99
CA ALA A 304 1.56 16.86 21.66
C ALA A 304 1.77 16.54 23.16
N ASP A 305 0.73 16.10 23.89
CA ASP A 305 0.82 15.81 25.34
C ASP A 305 1.39 14.39 25.61
N SER A 306 1.50 13.54 24.58
CA SER A 306 1.95 12.14 24.67
C SER A 306 3.36 11.91 24.11
N MET A 307 3.97 12.91 23.46
CA MET A 307 5.33 12.77 22.94
C MET A 307 6.36 12.89 24.06
N ASP A 308 7.30 11.95 24.10
CA ASP A 308 8.44 12.00 25.00
C ASP A 308 9.26 13.28 24.72
N PRO A 309 9.49 14.15 25.73
CA PRO A 309 10.30 15.35 25.58
C PRO A 309 11.67 15.08 24.92
N GLN A 310 12.28 13.91 25.16
CA GLN A 310 13.59 13.56 24.59
C GLN A 310 13.55 13.34 23.06
N ILE A 311 12.42 12.84 22.54
CA ILE A 311 12.22 12.64 21.10
C ILE A 311 12.03 14.00 20.42
N LEU A 312 11.33 14.92 21.07
CA LEU A 312 11.05 16.27 20.59
C LEU A 312 12.29 17.18 20.58
N GLU A 313 13.27 16.89 21.45
CA GLU A 313 14.55 17.59 21.52
C GLU A 313 15.52 17.22 20.37
N THR A 314 15.30 16.09 19.68
CA THR A 314 16.33 15.56 18.75
C THR A 314 15.80 15.04 17.41
N SER A 315 14.52 14.70 17.28
CA SER A 315 14.01 14.01 16.09
C SER A 315 13.16 14.91 15.19
N SER A 316 13.70 15.23 14.02
CA SER A 316 13.00 15.77 12.86
C SER A 316 12.45 14.67 11.93
N ASP A 317 12.31 13.42 12.41
CA ASP A 317 11.95 12.26 11.59
C ASP A 317 10.55 12.35 10.97
N ILE A 318 10.29 11.45 10.01
CA ILE A 318 9.00 11.34 9.33
C ILE A 318 7.93 10.88 10.32
N HIS A 319 6.93 11.75 10.54
CA HIS A 319 5.82 11.56 11.44
C HIS A 319 4.92 10.40 11.00
N LYS A 320 4.32 9.70 11.97
CA LYS A 320 3.40 8.58 11.72
C LYS A 320 2.22 8.97 10.83
N ALA A 321 1.66 10.17 11.03
CA ALA A 321 0.55 10.66 10.22
C ALA A 321 0.95 10.77 8.73
N THR A 322 2.12 11.33 8.45
CA THR A 322 2.68 11.43 7.09
C THR A 322 2.82 10.05 6.44
N ARG A 323 3.33 9.05 7.19
CA ARG A 323 3.47 7.67 6.70
C ARG A 323 2.11 7.05 6.40
N SER A 324 1.15 7.15 7.32
CA SER A 324 -0.20 6.62 7.13
C SER A 324 -0.89 7.23 5.90
N THR A 325 -0.74 8.54 5.70
CA THR A 325 -1.28 9.22 4.52
C THR A 325 -0.66 8.71 3.22
N VAL A 326 0.67 8.65 3.17
CA VAL A 326 1.37 8.14 1.99
C VAL A 326 0.92 6.72 1.69
N ASN A 327 0.77 5.87 2.70
CA ASN A 327 0.28 4.51 2.52
C ASN A 327 -1.15 4.46 1.97
N CYS A 328 -2.06 5.29 2.49
CA CYS A 328 -3.40 5.42 1.93
C CYS A 328 -3.36 5.83 0.45
N ILE A 329 -2.57 6.85 0.10
CA ILE A 329 -2.44 7.33 -1.29
C ILE A 329 -1.85 6.24 -2.21
N LYS A 330 -0.86 5.48 -1.72
CA LYS A 330 -0.28 4.35 -2.45
C LYS A 330 -1.29 3.25 -2.76
N VAL A 331 -2.24 3.00 -1.86
CA VAL A 331 -3.33 2.05 -2.11
C VAL A 331 -4.32 2.60 -3.14
N ILE A 332 -4.51 3.92 -3.18
CA ILE A 332 -5.54 4.60 -3.97
C ILE A 332 -5.11 4.84 -5.44
N CYS A 333 -3.90 5.35 -5.66
CA CYS A 333 -3.60 6.03 -6.92
C CYS A 333 -3.02 5.17 -8.09
N PRO A 334 -2.17 4.14 -7.92
CA PRO A 334 -1.56 3.47 -9.09
C PRO A 334 -2.54 2.60 -9.88
N ASP A 335 -3.32 1.76 -9.18
CA ASP A 335 -4.11 0.69 -9.81
C ASP A 335 -5.63 0.87 -9.62
N ASN A 336 -6.05 1.76 -8.70
CA ASN A 336 -7.44 1.90 -8.27
C ASN A 336 -8.05 3.27 -8.59
N GLY A 337 -7.34 4.11 -9.36
CA GLY A 337 -7.75 5.48 -9.67
C GLY A 337 -9.12 5.56 -10.33
N GLY A 338 -9.43 4.67 -11.30
CA GLY A 338 -10.74 4.64 -11.96
C GLY A 338 -11.89 4.22 -11.04
N LEU A 339 -11.68 3.23 -10.16
CA LEU A 339 -12.66 2.81 -9.17
C LEU A 339 -12.97 3.95 -8.19
N LEU A 340 -11.92 4.58 -7.67
CA LEU A 340 -12.06 5.63 -6.68
C LEU A 340 -12.62 6.91 -7.29
N HIS A 341 -12.24 7.28 -8.50
CA HIS A 341 -12.86 8.38 -9.24
C HIS A 341 -14.39 8.22 -9.30
N ARG A 342 -14.86 7.01 -9.65
CA ARG A 342 -16.29 6.69 -9.66
C ARG A 342 -16.94 6.79 -8.27
N ILE A 343 -16.29 6.25 -7.23
CA ILE A 343 -16.81 6.28 -5.86
C ILE A 343 -16.90 7.71 -5.33
N VAL A 344 -15.84 8.50 -5.48
CA VAL A 344 -15.76 9.89 -5.01
C VAL A 344 -16.73 10.79 -5.78
N SER A 345 -16.83 10.61 -7.10
CA SER A 345 -17.82 11.31 -7.91
C SER A 345 -19.25 10.99 -7.47
N LYS A 346 -19.52 9.72 -7.14
CA LYS A 346 -20.83 9.32 -6.61
C LYS A 346 -21.08 9.99 -5.25
N ALA A 347 -20.13 9.96 -4.34
CA ALA A 347 -20.22 10.60 -3.02
C ALA A 347 -20.46 12.12 -3.13
N ALA A 348 -19.79 12.79 -4.06
CA ALA A 348 -20.01 14.21 -4.36
C ALA A 348 -21.43 14.47 -4.88
N SER A 349 -21.91 13.65 -5.83
CA SER A 349 -23.25 13.81 -6.42
C SER A 349 -24.40 13.65 -5.42
N VAL A 350 -24.20 12.86 -4.36
CA VAL A 350 -25.19 12.66 -3.30
C VAL A 350 -24.98 13.58 -2.09
N GLY A 351 -24.01 14.51 -2.16
CA GLY A 351 -23.70 15.46 -1.09
C GLY A 351 -22.99 14.87 0.13
N LYS A 352 -22.50 13.62 0.06
CA LYS A 352 -21.68 13.00 1.12
C LYS A 352 -20.26 13.57 1.15
N PHE A 353 -19.76 14.03 0.01
CA PHE A 353 -18.47 14.70 -0.10
C PHE A 353 -18.68 16.17 -0.39
N VAL A 354 -18.27 17.01 0.56
CA VAL A 354 -18.12 18.44 0.40
C VAL A 354 -16.73 18.78 0.97
N PRO A 355 -15.80 19.29 0.15
CA PRO A 355 -14.48 19.67 0.64
C PRO A 355 -14.62 20.63 1.84
N GLN A 356 -13.93 20.33 2.94
CA GLN A 356 -14.09 21.09 4.19
C GLN A 356 -13.57 22.53 4.12
N ASP A 357 -12.73 22.86 3.13
CA ASP A 357 -12.07 24.17 3.05
C ASP A 357 -12.52 24.96 1.82
N ASN A 358 -12.94 26.21 2.03
CA ASN A 358 -13.17 27.17 0.95
C ASN A 358 -11.87 27.52 0.19
N ARG A 359 -10.69 27.12 0.68
CA ARG A 359 -9.40 27.19 -0.04
C ARG A 359 -9.19 26.07 -1.06
N ILE A 360 -9.99 25.00 -1.01
CA ILE A 360 -10.01 23.92 -2.03
C ILE A 360 -10.75 24.36 -3.30
N ASN A 361 -11.47 25.50 -3.26
CA ASN A 361 -12.03 26.17 -4.43
C ASN A 361 -10.92 26.82 -5.28
N HIS A 362 -9.95 26.03 -5.71
CA HIS A 362 -9.05 26.43 -6.78
C HIS A 362 -9.88 26.50 -8.06
N PRO A 363 -9.91 27.63 -8.80
CA PRO A 363 -10.80 27.82 -9.97
C PRO A 363 -10.63 26.79 -11.09
N PHE A 364 -9.56 25.99 -11.02
CA PHE A 364 -9.14 25.03 -12.04
C PHE A 364 -9.28 23.56 -11.62
N ILE A 365 -9.63 23.27 -10.36
CA ILE A 365 -9.82 21.89 -9.88
C ILE A 365 -11.31 21.67 -9.71
N SER A 366 -11.90 20.94 -10.65
CA SER A 366 -13.34 20.62 -10.65
C SER A 366 -13.60 19.13 -10.45
N ASP A 367 -12.54 18.31 -10.50
CA ASP A 367 -12.67 16.87 -10.34
C ASP A 367 -12.77 16.49 -8.85
N PRO A 368 -13.83 15.75 -8.44
CA PRO A 368 -14.01 15.35 -7.04
C PRO A 368 -12.87 14.51 -6.47
N PHE A 369 -12.21 13.69 -7.30
CA PHE A 369 -11.07 12.87 -6.87
C PHE A 369 -9.86 13.76 -6.58
N ASP A 370 -9.56 14.72 -7.45
CA ASP A 370 -8.49 15.70 -7.21
C ASP A 370 -8.75 16.54 -5.95
N MET A 371 -10.00 16.95 -5.73
CA MET A 371 -10.41 17.65 -4.50
C MET A 371 -10.17 16.81 -3.25
N LEU A 372 -10.43 15.51 -3.30
CA LEU A 372 -10.19 14.60 -2.19
C LEU A 372 -8.69 14.46 -1.89
N ILE A 373 -7.85 14.30 -2.92
CA ILE A 373 -6.40 14.23 -2.72
C ILE A 373 -5.86 15.54 -2.13
N MET A 374 -6.40 16.69 -2.54
CA MET A 374 -6.07 17.98 -1.91
C MET A 374 -6.50 18.04 -0.45
N GLU A 375 -7.70 17.57 -0.13
CA GLU A 375 -8.17 17.53 1.26
C GLU A 375 -7.24 16.66 2.11
N ILE A 376 -6.92 15.44 1.65
CA ILE A 376 -5.98 14.53 2.31
C ILE A 376 -4.63 15.23 2.54
N THR A 377 -4.08 15.86 1.50
CA THR A 377 -2.78 16.56 1.58
C THR A 377 -2.83 17.72 2.57
N SER A 378 -3.91 18.49 2.56
CA SER A 378 -4.11 19.65 3.43
C SER A 378 -4.27 19.24 4.89
N CYS A 379 -5.10 18.23 5.17
CA CYS A 379 -5.30 17.70 6.53
C CYS A 379 -3.98 17.26 7.18
N VAL A 380 -3.09 16.64 6.40
CA VAL A 380 -1.80 16.16 6.90
C VAL A 380 -0.86 17.32 7.15
N GLN A 381 -0.83 18.30 6.25
CA GLN A 381 -0.04 19.51 6.45
C GLN A 381 -0.49 20.28 7.69
N GLU A 382 -1.79 20.41 7.93
CA GLU A 382 -2.34 21.05 9.12
C GLU A 382 -1.99 20.28 10.39
N ASN A 383 -2.12 18.95 10.39
CA ASN A 383 -1.70 18.12 11.51
C ASN A 383 -0.19 18.27 11.78
N LEU A 384 0.64 18.26 10.73
CA LEU A 384 2.08 18.48 10.86
C LEU A 384 2.40 19.85 11.45
N VAL A 385 1.73 20.91 11.00
CA VAL A 385 1.87 22.25 11.57
C VAL A 385 1.50 22.25 13.05
N ARG A 386 0.39 21.60 13.43
CA ARG A 386 -0.04 21.46 14.82
C ARG A 386 0.99 20.72 15.66
N VAL A 387 1.46 19.55 15.24
CA VAL A 387 2.51 18.76 15.93
C VAL A 387 3.82 19.56 16.03
N SER A 388 4.14 20.33 15.00
CA SER A 388 5.35 21.17 14.98
C SER A 388 5.35 22.23 16.09
N GLN A 389 4.18 22.65 16.59
CA GLN A 389 4.09 23.67 17.65
C GLN A 389 4.65 23.19 19.00
N SER A 390 4.76 21.87 19.20
CA SER A 390 5.34 21.29 20.41
C SER A 390 6.86 21.47 20.47
N PHE A 391 7.54 21.66 19.34
CA PHE A 391 9.01 21.76 19.32
C PHE A 391 9.49 23.05 20.00
N PRO A 392 10.37 22.95 21.02
CA PRO A 392 10.93 24.13 21.68
C PRO A 392 11.89 24.89 20.77
N ASP A 393 12.73 24.16 20.03
CA ASP A 393 13.65 24.73 19.05
C ASP A 393 12.92 25.04 17.73
N GLN A 394 12.85 26.33 17.36
CA GLN A 394 12.19 26.79 16.15
C GLN A 394 12.88 26.31 14.86
N SER A 395 14.20 26.11 14.90
CA SER A 395 14.95 25.56 13.78
C SER A 395 14.61 24.10 13.55
N LEU A 396 14.58 23.30 14.63
CA LEU A 396 14.20 21.89 14.56
C LEU A 396 12.74 21.74 14.11
N ARG A 397 11.85 22.65 14.54
CA ARG A 397 10.47 22.73 14.05
C ARG A 397 10.38 22.83 12.53
N PHE A 398 11.13 23.75 11.91
CA PHE A 398 11.10 23.91 10.47
C PHE A 398 11.80 22.77 9.73
N LEU A 399 12.81 22.14 10.34
CA LEU A 399 13.43 20.93 9.80
C LEU A 399 12.48 19.73 9.80
N PHE A 400 11.69 19.56 10.87
CA PHE A 400 10.63 18.56 10.96
C PHE A 400 9.58 18.75 9.84
N LEU A 401 9.07 19.98 9.68
CA LEU A 401 8.11 20.30 8.63
C LEU A 401 8.68 20.07 7.22
N LEU A 402 9.95 20.42 7.02
CA LEU A 402 10.66 20.23 5.77
C LEU A 402 10.81 18.73 5.42
N ASN A 403 11.30 17.92 6.35
CA ASN A 403 11.46 16.48 6.16
C ASN A 403 10.14 15.80 5.79
N ASN A 404 9.06 16.14 6.50
CA ASN A 404 7.74 15.56 6.27
C ASN A 404 7.11 16.02 4.96
N THR A 405 7.22 17.32 4.63
CA THR A 405 6.68 17.86 3.36
C THR A 405 7.46 17.33 2.16
N HIS A 406 8.79 17.23 2.27
CA HIS A 406 9.62 16.64 1.22
C HIS A 406 9.32 15.15 1.03
N PHE A 407 9.12 14.40 2.13
CA PHE A 407 8.71 13.01 2.03
C PHE A 407 7.36 12.88 1.29
N LEU A 408 6.35 13.71 1.63
CA LEU A 408 5.10 13.74 0.85
C LEU A 408 5.35 14.01 -0.63
N TRP A 409 6.10 15.07 -0.96
CA TRP A 409 6.43 15.40 -2.34
C TRP A 409 7.08 14.23 -3.08
N GLN A 410 8.10 13.59 -2.50
CA GLN A 410 8.81 12.46 -3.10
C GLN A 410 7.89 11.26 -3.37
N GLN A 411 6.96 11.00 -2.45
CA GLN A 411 6.02 9.88 -2.59
C GLN A 411 4.93 10.19 -3.62
N LEU A 412 4.54 11.46 -3.80
CA LEU A 412 3.52 11.87 -4.76
C LEU A 412 4.06 12.18 -6.16
N HIS A 413 5.37 12.42 -6.28
CA HIS A 413 6.05 12.72 -7.54
C HIS A 413 6.09 11.55 -8.54
N HIS A 414 5.72 10.33 -8.13
CA HIS A 414 5.78 9.21 -9.07
C HIS A 414 4.72 9.39 -10.18
N PRO A 415 5.12 9.33 -11.48
CA PRO A 415 4.21 9.64 -12.60
C PRO A 415 2.95 8.78 -12.65
N SER A 416 3.00 7.56 -12.10
CA SER A 416 1.84 6.66 -12.07
C SER A 416 0.68 7.16 -11.22
N TYR A 417 0.89 8.16 -10.35
CA TYR A 417 -0.17 8.69 -9.51
C TYR A 417 -0.99 9.80 -10.20
N GLY A 418 -0.47 10.42 -11.27
CA GLY A 418 -1.17 11.51 -11.97
C GLY A 418 -1.37 12.77 -11.11
N LEU A 419 -0.55 12.97 -10.07
CA LEU A 419 -0.72 14.00 -9.04
C LEU A 419 0.10 15.27 -9.30
N ASP A 420 0.50 15.50 -10.55
CA ASP A 420 1.39 16.60 -10.95
C ASP A 420 0.86 17.98 -10.58
N LEU A 421 -0.47 18.14 -10.51
CA LEU A 421 -1.15 19.37 -10.12
C LEU A 421 -0.82 19.82 -8.69
N PHE A 422 -0.42 18.92 -7.81
CA PHE A 422 -0.17 19.20 -6.39
C PHE A 422 1.30 19.45 -6.07
N LEU A 423 2.20 19.04 -6.95
CA LEU A 423 3.65 19.16 -6.77
C LEU A 423 4.15 20.60 -6.68
N PRO A 424 3.62 21.60 -7.44
CA PRO A 424 4.05 22.98 -7.33
C PRO A 424 3.82 23.59 -5.94
N GLU A 425 2.66 23.32 -5.33
CA GLU A 425 2.35 23.85 -3.99
C GLU A 425 3.22 23.20 -2.91
N LEU A 426 3.45 21.89 -3.00
CA LEU A 426 4.39 21.19 -2.13
C LEU A 426 5.82 21.71 -2.29
N THR A 427 6.26 21.96 -3.53
CA THR A 427 7.59 22.52 -3.82
C THR A 427 7.74 23.91 -3.20
N ARG A 428 6.72 24.76 -3.36
CA ARG A 428 6.68 26.09 -2.75
C ARG A 428 6.76 26.02 -1.22
N LYS A 429 6.06 25.08 -0.58
CA LYS A 429 6.15 24.88 0.87
C LYS A 429 7.53 24.37 1.33
N ILE A 430 8.16 23.48 0.55
CA ILE A 430 9.54 23.02 0.80
C ILE A 430 10.50 24.22 0.81
N ASP A 431 10.39 25.10 -0.20
CA ASP A 431 11.21 26.32 -0.27
C ASP A 431 10.95 27.27 0.89
N ASP A 432 9.68 27.51 1.23
CA ASP A 432 9.30 28.31 2.40
C ASP A 432 9.90 27.76 3.71
N HIS A 433 9.89 26.43 3.88
CA HIS A 433 10.46 25.79 5.08
C HIS A 433 11.97 25.90 5.13
N ILE A 434 12.68 25.74 4.00
CA ILE A 434 14.13 25.99 3.91
C ILE A 434 14.44 27.44 4.30
N GLN A 435 13.70 28.40 3.77
CA GLN A 435 13.93 29.82 4.08
C GLN A 435 13.69 30.13 5.56
N ARG A 436 12.58 29.64 6.14
CA ARG A 436 12.28 29.83 7.56
C ARG A 436 13.31 29.14 8.45
N TYR A 437 13.77 27.96 8.09
CA TYR A 437 14.87 27.28 8.78
C TYR A 437 16.14 28.16 8.80
N LEU A 438 16.57 28.69 7.65
CA LEU A 438 17.72 29.58 7.57
C LEU A 438 17.53 30.84 8.43
N GLN A 439 16.34 31.43 8.42
CA GLN A 439 16.01 32.60 9.24
C GLN A 439 16.13 32.34 10.73
N MET A 440 15.74 31.15 11.21
CA MET A 440 15.80 30.81 12.63
C MET A 440 17.18 30.29 13.06
N SER A 441 17.90 29.60 12.18
CA SER A 441 19.19 28.97 12.51
C SER A 441 20.42 29.82 12.15
N TRP A 442 20.51 30.29 10.91
CA TRP A 442 21.78 30.73 10.31
C TRP A 442 21.84 32.23 10.11
N ILE A 443 20.71 32.92 9.91
CA ILE A 443 20.66 34.38 9.88
C ILE A 443 21.15 34.99 11.21
N PRO A 444 20.75 34.51 12.41
CA PRO A 444 21.27 35.04 13.68
C PRO A 444 22.79 34.85 13.83
N VAL A 445 23.32 33.71 13.36
CA VAL A 445 24.75 33.41 13.38
C VAL A 445 25.53 34.47 12.58
N VAL A 446 25.12 34.73 11.34
CA VAL A 446 25.81 35.69 10.46
C VAL A 446 25.50 37.15 10.80
N SER A 447 24.42 37.42 11.53
CA SER A 447 24.07 38.78 12.00
C SER A 447 25.14 39.36 12.92
N GLY A 448 25.88 38.53 13.65
CA GLY A 448 27.01 38.97 14.48
C GLY A 448 28.13 39.66 13.68
N LEU A 449 28.23 39.41 12.37
CA LEU A 449 29.21 40.04 11.48
C LEU A 449 28.76 41.43 10.99
N HIS A 450 27.47 41.74 11.09
CA HIS A 450 26.89 42.99 10.59
C HIS A 450 26.93 44.14 11.62
N ASP A 451 27.33 43.88 12.87
CA ASP A 451 27.37 44.90 13.92
C ASP A 451 28.36 46.04 13.54
N PRO A 452 27.88 47.29 13.36
CA PRO A 452 28.72 48.43 12.97
C PRO A 452 29.53 49.01 14.13
N THR A 453 29.56 48.34 15.29
CA THR A 453 30.18 48.89 16.51
C THR A 453 31.65 49.23 16.26
N PRO A 454 32.05 50.50 16.40
CA PRO A 454 33.44 50.91 16.28
C PRO A 454 34.29 50.16 17.28
N LEU A 455 35.50 49.76 16.86
CA LEU A 455 36.50 49.01 17.66
C LEU A 455 36.94 49.69 18.97
N CYS A 456 36.38 50.86 19.32
CA CYS A 456 36.79 51.72 20.43
C CYS A 456 36.31 51.24 21.82
N PHE A 457 35.37 50.30 21.92
CA PHE A 457 34.97 49.70 23.21
C PHE A 457 35.28 48.21 23.20
N GLY A 458 36.43 47.86 23.77
CA GLY A 458 36.84 46.46 23.90
C GLY A 458 35.86 45.66 24.75
N ARG A 459 35.34 44.56 24.19
CA ARG A 459 35.51 43.22 24.82
C ARG A 459 35.04 42.01 24.01
N PHE A 460 34.42 42.13 22.84
CA PHE A 460 34.25 40.99 21.91
C PHE A 460 34.30 41.48 20.46
N SER A 461 35.20 40.96 19.63
CA SER A 461 35.17 41.25 18.19
C SER A 461 33.94 40.58 17.58
N SER A 462 33.29 41.22 16.61
CA SER A 462 32.16 40.63 15.86
C SER A 462 32.50 39.25 15.29
N LEU A 463 33.75 39.05 14.90
CA LEU A 463 34.30 37.76 14.48
C LEU A 463 34.26 36.69 15.57
N ALA A 464 34.67 37.00 16.81
CA ALA A 464 34.64 36.03 17.92
C ALA A 464 33.20 35.64 18.30
N LYS A 465 32.26 36.58 18.22
CA LYS A 465 30.82 36.33 18.44
C LYS A 465 30.27 35.40 17.35
N PHE A 466 30.61 35.66 16.09
CA PHE A 466 30.27 34.78 14.97
C PHE A 466 30.85 33.38 15.15
N GLU A 467 32.14 33.25 15.46
CA GLU A 467 32.80 31.95 15.65
C GLU A 467 32.13 31.14 16.77
N ALA A 468 31.79 31.78 17.89
CA ALA A 468 31.11 31.12 19.00
C ALA A 468 29.70 30.63 18.62
N GLU A 469 28.87 31.47 17.99
CA GLU A 469 27.52 31.08 17.56
C GLU A 469 27.57 30.04 16.44
N PHE A 470 28.53 30.14 15.51
CA PHE A 470 28.73 29.15 14.46
C PHE A 470 29.05 27.78 15.05
N GLN A 471 30.03 27.69 15.97
CA GLN A 471 30.41 26.41 16.59
C GLN A 471 29.27 25.79 17.40
N LYS A 472 28.52 26.63 18.13
CA LYS A 472 27.34 26.19 18.88
C LYS A 472 26.28 25.61 17.94
N THR A 473 25.91 26.34 16.88
CA THR A 473 24.90 25.89 15.91
C THR A 473 25.38 24.65 15.15
N TYR A 474 26.63 24.63 14.68
CA TYR A 474 27.22 23.47 14.01
C TYR A 474 27.16 22.22 14.89
N THR A 475 27.62 22.32 16.13
CA THR A 475 27.65 21.17 17.06
C THR A 475 26.25 20.64 17.34
N ALA A 476 25.27 21.53 17.51
CA ALA A 476 23.87 21.15 17.73
C ALA A 476 23.27 20.44 16.50
N GLN A 477 23.50 20.99 15.31
CA GLN A 477 22.80 20.57 14.08
C GLN A 477 23.53 19.46 13.32
N LYS A 478 24.79 19.16 13.63
CA LYS A 478 25.59 18.12 12.95
C LYS A 478 24.89 16.76 12.92
N LEU A 479 24.25 16.39 14.03
CA LEU A 479 23.57 15.09 14.18
C LEU A 479 22.05 15.17 14.02
N TRP A 480 21.51 16.30 13.53
CA TRP A 480 20.08 16.37 13.23
C TRP A 480 19.76 15.55 11.98
N LYS A 481 18.64 14.82 12.02
CA LYS A 481 18.29 13.91 10.94
C LYS A 481 17.67 14.61 9.74
N VAL A 482 18.25 14.38 8.57
CA VAL A 482 17.66 14.65 7.26
C VAL A 482 17.86 13.41 6.41
N ALA A 483 16.86 12.51 6.40
CA ALA A 483 17.00 11.18 5.82
C ALA A 483 17.26 11.18 4.31
N ASP A 484 16.65 12.11 3.57
CA ASP A 484 16.81 12.18 2.12
C ASP A 484 18.12 12.88 1.72
N PRO A 485 19.00 12.23 0.94
CA PRO A 485 20.30 12.79 0.57
C PRO A 485 20.23 14.05 -0.30
N GLU A 486 19.24 14.15 -1.20
CA GLU A 486 19.09 15.30 -2.09
C GLU A 486 18.57 16.51 -1.32
N LEU A 487 17.62 16.31 -0.40
CA LEU A 487 17.19 17.35 0.53
C LEU A 487 18.34 17.83 1.41
N ARG A 488 19.16 16.91 1.93
CA ARG A 488 20.33 17.23 2.74
C ARG A 488 21.32 18.10 1.97
N LYS A 489 21.63 17.70 0.74
CA LYS A 489 22.50 18.46 -0.17
C LYS A 489 21.94 19.85 -0.48
N ARG A 490 20.62 19.95 -0.72
CA ARG A 490 19.94 21.24 -0.96
C ARG A 490 20.04 22.17 0.25
N LEU A 491 19.81 21.66 1.46
CA LEU A 491 19.95 22.41 2.70
C LEU A 491 21.39 22.90 2.91
N ARG A 492 22.38 22.01 2.80
CA ARG A 492 23.81 22.38 2.92
C ARG A 492 24.18 23.49 1.95
N LYS A 493 23.78 23.36 0.68
CA LYS A 493 24.02 24.39 -0.34
C LYS A 493 23.38 25.73 0.05
N ALA A 494 22.17 25.73 0.59
CA ALA A 494 21.49 26.95 1.01
C ALA A 494 22.17 27.62 2.23
N ILE A 495 22.65 26.82 3.18
CA ILE A 495 23.41 27.31 4.34
C ILE A 495 24.75 27.89 3.89
N ILE A 496 25.51 27.16 3.08
CA ILE A 496 26.80 27.61 2.51
C ILE A 496 26.61 28.92 1.74
N GLY A 497 25.60 28.99 0.87
CA GLY A 497 25.25 30.19 0.12
C GLY A 497 24.79 31.38 0.98
N THR A 498 24.51 31.18 2.27
CA THR A 498 24.18 32.23 3.23
C THR A 498 25.40 32.64 4.06
N VAL A 499 26.11 31.66 4.62
CA VAL A 499 27.21 31.87 5.58
C VAL A 499 28.47 32.34 4.88
N ILE A 500 28.90 31.65 3.83
CA ILE A 500 30.20 31.89 3.19
C ILE A 500 30.28 33.28 2.54
N PRO A 501 29.28 33.75 1.76
CA PRO A 501 29.32 35.09 1.19
C PRO A 501 29.36 36.20 2.25
N THR A 502 28.60 36.03 3.34
CA THR A 502 28.56 37.02 4.43
C THR A 502 29.89 37.10 5.16
N TYR A 503 30.49 35.94 5.44
CA TYR A 503 31.81 35.84 6.07
C TYR A 503 32.90 36.46 5.20
N THR A 504 32.92 36.13 3.90
CA THR A 504 33.90 36.65 2.93
C THR A 504 33.83 38.16 2.85
N LYS A 505 32.62 38.72 2.71
CA LYS A 505 32.41 40.17 2.68
C LYS A 505 32.92 40.86 3.94
N TYR A 506 32.70 40.26 5.12
CA TYR A 506 33.21 40.81 6.37
C TYR A 506 34.75 40.85 6.41
N LEU A 507 35.42 39.78 5.96
CA LEU A 507 36.89 39.74 5.91
C LEU A 507 37.46 40.82 4.97
N GLU A 508 36.81 41.03 3.83
CA GLU A 508 37.16 42.08 2.87
C GLU A 508 36.98 43.48 3.48
N ASP A 509 35.81 43.76 4.07
CA ASP A 509 35.47 45.05 4.68
C ASP A 509 36.41 45.41 5.84
N LYS A 510 36.87 44.41 6.61
CA LYS A 510 37.81 44.58 7.72
C LYS A 510 39.28 44.40 7.32
N LYS A 511 39.58 44.10 6.05
CA LYS A 511 40.93 43.86 5.51
C LYS A 511 41.70 42.79 6.27
N ILE A 512 41.02 41.72 6.69
CA ILE A 512 41.63 40.61 7.42
C ILE A 512 42.25 39.64 6.41
N THR A 513 43.58 39.52 6.41
CA THR A 513 44.31 38.69 5.43
C THR A 513 44.58 37.26 5.92
N ALA A 514 44.55 37.03 7.23
CA ALA A 514 44.80 35.72 7.84
C ALA A 514 43.80 35.47 8.98
N PRO A 515 42.55 35.06 8.67
CA PRO A 515 41.59 34.69 9.68
C PRO A 515 41.99 33.41 10.40
N ARG A 516 41.52 33.23 11.63
CA ARG A 516 41.79 32.03 12.44
C ARG A 516 41.11 30.79 11.88
N VAL A 517 39.92 30.96 11.33
CA VAL A 517 39.17 29.93 10.60
C VAL A 517 39.10 30.37 9.15
N THR A 518 39.54 29.53 8.23
CA THR A 518 39.52 29.85 6.80
C THR A 518 38.13 29.66 6.21
N GLN A 519 37.88 30.29 5.06
CA GLN A 519 36.64 30.07 4.31
C GLN A 519 36.45 28.59 3.95
N GLN A 520 37.52 27.91 3.54
CA GLN A 520 37.47 26.49 3.18
C GLN A 520 37.11 25.61 4.38
N GLU A 521 37.72 25.87 5.54
CA GLU A 521 37.39 25.13 6.78
C GLU A 521 35.92 25.30 7.17
N LEU A 522 35.35 26.51 7.06
CA LEU A 522 33.91 26.71 7.32
C LEU A 522 33.05 25.94 6.32
N GLU A 523 33.40 25.96 5.04
CA GLU A 523 32.66 25.26 4.01
C GLU A 523 32.69 23.74 4.23
N ASP A 524 33.86 23.17 4.53
CA ASP A 524 34.04 21.75 4.84
C ASP A 524 33.21 21.34 6.06
N MET A 525 33.21 22.16 7.13
CA MET A 525 32.35 21.93 8.29
C MET A 525 30.86 21.95 7.91
N LEU A 526 30.41 22.90 7.09
CA LEU A 526 29.01 22.99 6.68
C LEU A 526 28.57 21.79 5.81
N GLN A 527 29.49 21.16 5.09
CA GLN A 527 29.22 19.92 4.35
C GLN A 527 28.94 18.72 5.27
N ASP A 528 29.39 18.75 6.52
CA ASP A 528 29.18 17.67 7.51
C ASP A 528 27.85 17.78 8.26
N LEU A 529 27.04 18.81 8.00
CA LEU A 529 25.78 19.02 8.72
C LEU A 529 24.75 17.93 8.38
N PHE A 530 23.98 17.48 9.36
CA PHE A 530 22.89 16.51 9.22
C PHE A 530 23.30 15.06 8.90
N GLU A 531 24.41 14.57 9.45
CA GLU A 531 24.89 13.19 9.29
C GLU A 531 24.48 12.26 10.45
N GLY A 532 23.42 12.61 11.19
CA GLY A 532 22.90 11.83 12.34
C GLY A 532 21.83 10.79 12.03
#